data_AF-A0A6B3W4K3-F1
#
_entry.id   AF-A0A6B3W4K3-F1
#
_cell.length_a   1.000
_cell.length_b   1.000
_cell.length_c   1.000
_cell.angle_alpha   90.00
_cell.angle_beta   90.00
_cell.angle_gamma   90.00
#
_symmetry.space_group_name_H-M   'P 1'
#
loop_
_entity.id
_entity.type
_entity.pdbx_description
1 polymer ?
#
loop_
_entity_poly.entity_id
_entity_poly.type
_entity_poly.pdbx_seq_one_letter_code
_entity_poly.pdbx_strand_id
1 'polypeptide(L)'
;MRDNLKNITYFKKYLENENRKIMKYKAMADKVRIQRGEEDAGLKRAYIVIQNSYFNKLNCLYSMGAPIDEIKLLYPEIIEVMGKIWNKESGYVRLVWMLSIGVMINVSQNNIHQLQKLVQNANLNDYLVHFLFNSIDKNWRKTAKEFLFTDRIAYSMM
;
A
#
# COMPACT_ATOMS: atom_id res chain seq x y z
N MET A 1 8.92 -21.61 -1.83
CA MET A 1 9.17 -20.30 -2.45
C MET A 1 8.24 -20.19 -3.66
N ARG A 2 7.57 -19.05 -3.88
CA ARG A 2 6.68 -18.89 -5.05
C ARG A 2 7.45 -18.47 -6.30
N ASP A 3 8.54 -17.74 -6.10
CA ASP A 3 9.53 -17.42 -7.13
C ASP A 3 10.59 -18.54 -7.21
N ASN A 4 10.86 -19.03 -8.42
CA ASN A 4 11.85 -20.08 -8.69
C ASN A 4 13.13 -19.53 -9.34
N LEU A 5 13.19 -18.23 -9.66
CA LEU A 5 14.34 -17.58 -10.31
C LEU A 5 15.36 -17.06 -9.31
N LYS A 6 14.92 -16.69 -8.10
CA LYS A 6 15.77 -16.11 -7.04
C LYS A 6 15.84 -17.04 -5.83
N ASN A 7 16.98 -17.01 -5.14
CA ASN A 7 17.18 -17.82 -3.93
C ASN A 7 16.86 -17.03 -2.65
N ILE A 8 16.81 -17.72 -1.52
CA ILE A 8 16.49 -17.12 -0.22
C ILE A 8 17.48 -16.02 0.18
N THR A 9 18.76 -16.15 -0.18
CA THR A 9 19.80 -15.16 0.12
C THR A 9 19.55 -13.84 -0.61
N TYR A 10 19.11 -13.90 -1.87
CA TYR A 10 18.68 -12.72 -2.62
C TYR A 10 17.54 -11.99 -1.91
N PHE A 11 16.49 -12.72 -1.52
CA PHE A 11 15.32 -12.13 -0.84
C PHE A 11 15.69 -11.50 0.50
N LYS A 12 16.52 -12.16 1.31
CA LYS A 12 17.01 -11.60 2.58
C LYS A 12 17.77 -10.28 2.37
N LYS A 13 18.74 -10.26 1.44
CA LYS A 13 19.50 -9.05 1.11
C LYS A 13 18.61 -7.93 0.56
N TYR A 14 17.59 -8.29 -0.24
CA TYR A 14 16.63 -7.33 -0.76
C TYR A 14 15.79 -6.70 0.37
N LEU A 15 15.26 -7.51 1.30
CA LEU A 15 14.52 -7.03 2.47
C LEU A 15 15.38 -6.13 3.36
N GLU A 16 16.63 -6.50 3.63
CA GLU A 16 17.58 -5.67 4.38
C GLU A 16 17.77 -4.29 3.73
N ASN A 17 17.92 -4.26 2.39
CA ASN A 17 18.06 -3.02 1.65
C ASN A 17 16.81 -2.15 1.74
N GLU A 18 15.62 -2.74 1.60
CA GLU A 18 14.35 -1.98 1.74
C GLU A 18 14.12 -1.50 3.18
N ASN A 19 14.48 -2.30 4.19
CA ASN A 19 14.46 -1.87 5.60
C ASN A 19 15.35 -0.65 5.83
N ARG A 20 16.59 -0.68 5.31
CA ARG A 20 17.53 0.43 5.41
C ARG A 20 17.00 1.69 4.72
N LYS A 21 16.36 1.56 3.55
CA LYS A 21 15.71 2.69 2.87
C LYS A 21 14.58 3.26 3.73
N ILE A 22 13.67 2.43 4.24
CA ILE A 22 12.55 2.87 5.08
C ILE A 22 13.07 3.65 6.29
N MET A 23 14.04 3.11 7.03
CA MET A 23 14.62 3.80 8.20
C MET A 23 15.23 5.15 7.82
N LYS A 24 16.06 5.18 6.77
CA LYS A 24 16.70 6.41 6.29
C LYS A 24 15.68 7.48 5.91
N TYR A 25 14.66 7.12 5.15
CA TYR A 25 13.66 8.07 4.66
C TYR A 25 12.63 8.46 5.71
N LYS A 26 12.31 7.60 6.68
CA LYS A 26 11.50 7.98 7.86
C LYS A 26 12.24 9.07 8.67
N ALA A 27 13.52 8.85 8.99
CA ALA A 27 14.33 9.86 9.68
C ALA A 27 14.46 11.17 8.89
N MET A 28 14.61 11.08 7.56
CA MET A 28 14.63 12.27 6.69
C MET A 28 13.27 13.00 6.68
N ALA A 29 12.16 12.26 6.59
CA ALA A 29 10.81 12.81 6.63
C ALA A 29 10.58 13.58 7.94
N ASP A 30 10.92 12.99 9.09
CA ASP A 30 10.79 13.67 10.38
C ASP A 30 11.63 14.94 10.46
N LYS A 31 12.88 14.90 9.99
CA LYS A 31 13.73 16.09 9.95
C LYS A 31 13.13 17.19 9.08
N VAL A 32 12.67 16.85 7.86
CA VAL A 32 12.08 17.83 6.93
C VAL A 32 10.79 18.40 7.51
N ARG A 33 9.92 17.55 8.06
CA ARG A 33 8.65 17.96 8.70
C ARG A 33 8.89 18.96 9.83
N ILE A 34 9.85 18.69 10.71
CA ILE A 34 10.19 19.60 11.83
C ILE A 34 10.79 20.92 11.32
N GLN A 35 11.66 20.87 10.30
CA GLN A 35 12.41 22.05 9.86
C GLN A 35 11.68 22.93 8.84
N ARG A 36 10.78 22.34 8.06
CA ARG A 36 10.18 22.97 6.86
C ARG A 36 8.67 22.83 6.78
N GLY A 37 8.04 22.07 7.68
CA GLY A 37 6.59 21.88 7.75
C GLY A 37 6.07 20.71 6.90
N GLU A 38 4.76 20.48 7.01
CA GLU A 38 4.05 19.35 6.37
C GLU A 38 3.90 19.51 4.84
N GLU A 39 3.95 20.75 4.33
CA GLU A 39 3.73 21.04 2.91
C GLU A 39 5.03 20.98 2.06
N ASP A 40 6.18 20.68 2.68
CA ASP A 40 7.47 20.62 1.97
C ASP A 40 7.48 19.47 0.94
N ALA A 41 7.83 19.78 -0.30
CA ALA A 41 7.87 18.79 -1.38
C ALA A 41 8.88 17.65 -1.11
N GLY A 42 9.92 17.90 -0.32
CA GLY A 42 10.88 16.91 0.17
C GLY A 42 10.25 15.89 1.12
N LEU A 43 9.26 16.30 1.92
CA LEU A 43 8.50 15.39 2.78
C LEU A 43 7.65 14.43 1.94
N LYS A 44 6.91 14.96 0.96
CA LYS A 44 6.14 14.15 0.01
C LYS A 44 7.02 13.16 -0.75
N ARG A 45 8.19 13.60 -1.23
CA ARG A 45 9.18 12.71 -1.89
C ARG A 45 9.68 11.61 -0.96
N ALA A 46 9.96 11.91 0.31
CA ALA A 46 10.37 10.90 1.28
C ALA A 46 9.27 9.84 1.49
N TYR A 47 8.01 10.25 1.64
CA TYR A 47 6.88 9.31 1.77
C TYR A 47 6.66 8.46 0.51
N ILE A 48 6.89 8.99 -0.70
CA ILE A 48 6.84 8.19 -1.94
C ILE A 48 7.88 7.07 -1.89
N VAL A 49 9.12 7.37 -1.48
CA VAL A 49 10.16 6.35 -1.37
C VAL A 49 9.81 5.32 -0.29
N ILE A 50 9.32 5.75 0.86
CA ILE A 50 8.89 4.86 1.95
C ILE A 50 7.78 3.92 1.45
N GLN A 51 6.74 4.45 0.78
CA GLN A 51 5.64 3.66 0.24
C GLN A 51 6.14 2.61 -0.75
N ASN A 52 6.97 3.03 -1.71
CA ASN A 52 7.56 2.11 -2.70
C ASN A 52 8.35 1.00 -2.01
N SER A 53 9.14 1.33 -0.99
CA SER A 53 9.90 0.32 -0.23
C SER A 53 9.01 -0.65 0.55
N TYR A 54 7.89 -0.20 1.14
CA TYR A 54 6.96 -1.13 1.77
C TYR A 54 6.27 -2.05 0.77
N PHE A 55 5.83 -1.55 -0.39
CA PHE A 55 5.27 -2.41 -1.45
C PHE A 55 6.31 -3.39 -2.01
N ASN A 56 7.57 -2.97 -2.13
CA ASN A 56 8.68 -3.87 -2.49
C ASN A 56 8.89 -4.97 -1.44
N LYS A 57 8.83 -4.64 -0.15
CA LYS A 57 8.87 -5.65 0.93
C LYS A 57 7.70 -6.62 0.86
N LEU A 58 6.48 -6.11 0.67
CA LEU A 58 5.27 -6.92 0.54
C LEU A 58 5.40 -7.92 -0.62
N ASN A 59 5.81 -7.44 -1.80
CA ASN A 59 6.06 -8.29 -2.96
C ASN A 59 7.17 -9.31 -2.69
N CYS A 60 8.27 -8.89 -2.04
CA CYS A 60 9.38 -9.77 -1.69
C CYS A 60 8.93 -10.90 -0.75
N LEU A 61 8.22 -10.57 0.34
CA LEU A 61 7.71 -11.56 1.31
C LEU A 61 6.74 -12.54 0.64
N TYR A 62 5.84 -12.04 -0.20
CA TYR A 62 4.92 -12.87 -0.95
C TYR A 62 5.67 -13.83 -1.90
N SER A 63 6.62 -13.31 -2.69
CA SER A 63 7.39 -14.10 -3.66
C SER A 63 8.27 -15.16 -2.99
N MET A 64 8.89 -14.85 -1.86
CA MET A 64 9.68 -15.83 -1.13
C MET A 64 8.83 -16.89 -0.42
N GLY A 65 7.51 -16.69 -0.34
CA GLY A 65 6.59 -17.57 0.38
C GLY A 65 6.71 -17.43 1.89
N ALA A 66 6.90 -16.21 2.40
CA ALA A 66 6.93 -15.92 3.82
C ALA A 66 5.58 -16.26 4.49
N PRO A 67 5.58 -16.55 5.80
CA PRO A 67 4.36 -16.73 6.58
C PRO A 67 3.39 -15.55 6.43
N ILE A 68 2.08 -15.84 6.38
CA ILE A 68 1.04 -14.81 6.26
C ILE A 68 1.11 -13.79 7.41
N ASP A 69 1.47 -14.23 8.62
CA ASP A 69 1.58 -13.34 9.77
C ASP A 69 2.71 -12.31 9.62
N GLU A 70 3.81 -12.65 8.95
CA GLU A 70 4.86 -11.68 8.61
C GLU A 70 4.36 -10.64 7.59
N ILE A 71 3.55 -11.07 6.62
CA ILE A 71 2.95 -10.17 5.62
C ILE A 71 1.94 -9.22 6.30
N LYS A 72 1.14 -9.72 7.25
CA LYS A 72 0.17 -8.92 8.01
C LYS A 72 0.81 -7.75 8.75
N LEU A 73 2.03 -7.93 9.28
CA LEU A 73 2.75 -6.87 9.99
C LEU A 73 3.03 -5.63 9.13
N LEU A 74 3.13 -5.79 7.81
CA LEU A 74 3.36 -4.65 6.91
C LEU A 74 2.08 -3.84 6.62
N TYR A 75 0.91 -4.42 6.82
CA TYR A 75 -0.35 -3.84 6.38
C TYR A 75 -0.66 -2.47 7.02
N PRO A 76 -0.60 -2.29 8.37
CA PRO A 76 -0.87 -0.98 8.97
C PRO A 76 0.17 0.08 8.56
N GLU A 77 1.43 -0.31 8.42
CA GLU A 77 2.51 0.60 7.99
C GLU A 77 2.27 1.12 6.55
N ILE A 78 1.81 0.26 5.65
CA ILE A 78 1.47 0.66 4.27
C ILE A 78 0.30 1.64 4.28
N ILE A 79 -0.75 1.37 5.07
CA ILE A 79 -1.92 2.24 5.17
C ILE A 79 -1.52 3.62 5.70
N GLU A 80 -0.70 3.68 6.74
CA GLU A 80 -0.24 4.94 7.33
C GLU A 80 0.44 5.81 6.26
N VAL A 81 1.39 5.24 5.52
CA VAL A 81 2.11 5.97 4.47
C VAL A 81 1.19 6.30 3.30
N MET A 82 0.27 5.40 2.92
CA MET A 82 -0.77 5.72 1.94
C MET A 82 -1.57 6.95 2.34
N GLY A 83 -1.96 7.08 3.61
CA GLY A 83 -2.69 8.26 4.10
C GLY A 83 -1.91 9.57 3.97
N LYS A 84 -0.58 9.55 4.01
CA LYS A 84 0.27 10.75 3.87
C LYS A 84 0.36 11.29 2.44
N ILE A 85 0.23 10.43 1.44
CA ILE A 85 0.43 10.79 0.03
C ILE A 85 -0.69 10.29 -0.88
N TRP A 86 -1.87 10.03 -0.31
CA TRP A 86 -2.99 9.46 -1.05
C TRP A 86 -3.44 10.39 -2.17
N ASN A 87 -3.60 9.81 -3.35
CA ASN A 87 -4.17 10.45 -4.52
C ASN A 87 -4.85 9.34 -5.33
N LYS A 88 -6.13 9.52 -5.69
CA LYS A 88 -6.91 8.44 -6.29
C LYS A 88 -6.40 8.05 -7.68
N GLU A 89 -5.88 8.99 -8.45
CA GLU A 89 -5.40 8.75 -9.82
C GLU A 89 -4.13 7.89 -9.82
N SER A 90 -3.16 8.20 -8.97
CA SER A 90 -1.89 7.45 -8.88
C SER A 90 -1.92 6.28 -7.88
N GLY A 91 -2.82 6.33 -6.89
CA GLY A 91 -2.90 5.37 -5.79
C GLY A 91 -3.88 4.23 -6.01
N TYR A 92 -4.74 4.29 -7.05
CA TYR A 92 -5.81 3.32 -7.28
C TYR A 92 -5.32 1.86 -7.30
N VAL A 93 -4.26 1.57 -8.07
CA VAL A 93 -3.70 0.22 -8.19
C VAL A 93 -3.24 -0.32 -6.84
N ARG A 94 -2.58 0.52 -6.05
CA ARG A 94 -2.09 0.18 -4.71
C ARG A 94 -3.24 -0.08 -3.74
N LEU A 95 -4.34 0.69 -3.85
CA LEU A 95 -5.56 0.44 -3.08
C LEU A 95 -6.16 -0.91 -3.45
N VAL A 96 -6.32 -1.22 -4.74
CA VAL A 96 -6.86 -2.52 -5.18
C VAL A 96 -5.99 -3.67 -4.67
N TRP A 97 -4.66 -3.54 -4.71
CA TRP A 97 -3.74 -4.53 -4.13
C TRP A 97 -3.96 -4.70 -2.62
N MET A 98 -4.01 -3.59 -1.88
CA MET A 98 -4.22 -3.64 -0.43
C MET A 98 -5.56 -4.29 -0.08
N LEU A 99 -6.64 -3.97 -0.80
CA LEU A 99 -7.95 -4.60 -0.57
C LEU A 99 -7.93 -6.10 -0.90
N SER A 100 -7.37 -6.47 -2.05
CA SER A 100 -7.25 -7.88 -2.47
C SER A 100 -6.44 -8.71 -1.46
N ILE A 101 -5.33 -8.15 -0.98
CA ILE A 101 -4.51 -8.78 0.06
C ILE A 101 -5.25 -8.83 1.39
N GLY A 102 -5.98 -7.77 1.74
CA GLY A 102 -6.80 -7.69 2.94
C GLY A 102 -7.84 -8.82 3.01
N VAL A 103 -8.46 -9.15 1.87
CA VAL A 103 -9.34 -10.34 1.74
C VAL A 103 -8.55 -11.62 2.00
N MET A 104 -7.41 -11.82 1.31
CA MET A 104 -6.64 -13.06 1.39
C MET A 104 -6.09 -13.35 2.79
N ILE A 105 -5.71 -12.31 3.54
CA ILE A 105 -5.08 -12.47 4.86
C ILE A 105 -6.06 -12.27 6.02
N ASN A 106 -7.34 -11.99 5.76
CA ASN A 106 -8.35 -11.65 6.77
C ASN A 106 -7.87 -10.55 7.73
N VAL A 107 -7.62 -9.37 7.18
CA VAL A 107 -7.10 -8.23 7.94
C VAL A 107 -8.14 -7.64 8.92
N SER A 108 -7.67 -6.97 9.98
CA SER A 108 -8.55 -6.33 10.96
C SER A 108 -9.46 -5.27 10.34
N GLN A 109 -10.67 -5.14 10.87
CA GLN A 109 -11.63 -4.13 10.41
C GLN A 109 -11.10 -2.70 10.57
N ASN A 110 -10.31 -2.43 11.61
CA ASN A 110 -9.71 -1.10 11.82
C ASN A 110 -8.82 -0.67 10.63
N ASN A 111 -8.08 -1.60 10.03
CA ASN A 111 -7.27 -1.30 8.85
C ASN A 111 -8.15 -1.02 7.63
N ILE A 112 -9.25 -1.76 7.46
CA ILE A 112 -10.21 -1.52 6.38
C ILE A 112 -10.89 -0.17 6.51
N HIS A 113 -11.28 0.23 7.72
CA HIS A 113 -11.89 1.52 7.99
C HIS A 113 -10.97 2.69 7.61
N GLN A 114 -9.65 2.55 7.79
CA GLN A 114 -8.70 3.56 7.34
C GLN A 114 -8.65 3.67 5.80
N LEU A 115 -8.66 2.54 5.08
CA LEU A 115 -8.74 2.55 3.61
C LEU A 115 -10.07 3.11 3.10
N GLN A 116 -11.18 2.79 3.78
CA GLN A 116 -12.50 3.36 3.47
C GLN A 116 -12.49 4.89 3.58
N LYS A 117 -11.84 5.46 4.61
CA LYS A 117 -11.70 6.92 4.77
C LYS A 117 -10.95 7.55 3.58
N LEU A 118 -9.88 6.93 3.08
CA LEU A 118 -9.15 7.43 1.90
C LEU A 118 -10.06 7.51 0.66
N VAL A 119 -10.87 6.48 0.45
CA VAL A 119 -11.82 6.39 -0.67
C VAL A 119 -12.94 7.43 -0.54
N GLN A 120 -13.50 7.57 0.67
CA GLN A 120 -14.56 8.56 0.95
C GLN A 120 -14.06 9.99 0.77
N ASN A 121 -12.90 10.32 1.34
CA ASN A 121 -12.33 11.67 1.27
C ASN A 121 -11.96 12.08 -0.17
N ALA A 122 -11.56 11.11 -1.01
CA ALA A 122 -11.24 11.36 -2.42
C ALA A 122 -12.47 11.32 -3.36
N ASN A 123 -13.66 11.07 -2.82
CA ASN A 123 -14.89 10.79 -3.57
C ASN A 123 -14.66 9.75 -4.68
N LEU A 124 -13.96 8.66 -4.35
CA LEU A 124 -13.68 7.55 -5.26
C LEU A 124 -14.87 6.60 -5.25
N ASN A 125 -15.63 6.60 -6.35
CA ASN A 125 -16.78 5.73 -6.57
C ASN A 125 -16.44 4.74 -7.69
N ASP A 126 -16.02 3.53 -7.32
CA ASP A 126 -15.54 2.50 -8.25
C ASP A 126 -16.13 1.14 -7.87
N TYR A 127 -16.54 0.39 -8.90
CA TYR A 127 -17.21 -0.90 -8.71
C TYR A 127 -16.32 -1.92 -8.00
N LEU A 128 -15.06 -2.08 -8.44
CA LEU A 128 -14.15 -3.08 -7.87
C LEU A 128 -13.80 -2.75 -6.43
N VAL A 129 -13.51 -1.48 -6.14
CA VAL A 129 -13.21 -1.02 -4.78
C VAL A 129 -14.39 -1.27 -3.84
N HIS A 130 -15.61 -0.94 -4.25
CA HIS A 130 -16.80 -1.20 -3.44
C HIS A 130 -17.11 -2.68 -3.26
N PHE A 131 -16.92 -3.48 -4.31
CA PHE A 131 -17.04 -4.94 -4.25
C PHE A 131 -16.05 -5.55 -3.24
N LEU A 132 -14.78 -5.14 -3.27
CA LEU A 132 -13.76 -5.62 -2.34
C LEU A 132 -14.00 -5.13 -0.90
N PHE A 133 -14.47 -3.89 -0.70
CA PHE A 133 -14.86 -3.48 0.65
C PHE A 133 -16.01 -4.31 1.20
N ASN A 134 -17.04 -4.58 0.40
CA ASN A 134 -18.18 -5.39 0.85
C ASN A 134 -17.80 -6.85 1.15
N SER A 135 -16.75 -7.39 0.51
CA SER A 135 -16.29 -8.74 0.82
C SER A 135 -15.64 -8.83 2.20
N ILE A 136 -15.03 -7.75 2.70
CA ILE A 136 -14.33 -7.68 4.00
C ILE A 136 -15.23 -7.09 5.11
N ASP A 137 -15.96 -6.02 4.83
CA ASP A 137 -16.86 -5.33 5.77
C ASP A 137 -18.28 -5.31 5.21
N LYS A 138 -19.16 -6.16 5.78
CA LYS A 138 -20.55 -6.28 5.36
C LYS A 138 -21.39 -5.04 5.66
N ASN A 139 -20.90 -4.11 6.48
CA ASN A 139 -21.55 -2.82 6.70
C ASN A 139 -21.29 -1.84 5.54
N TRP A 140 -20.33 -2.12 4.67
CA TRP A 140 -20.10 -1.35 3.46
C TRP A 140 -21.19 -1.64 2.41
N ARG A 141 -22.23 -0.81 2.39
CA ARG A 141 -23.39 -0.95 1.49
C ARG A 141 -23.30 -0.14 0.19
N LYS A 142 -22.20 0.60 -0.03
CA LYS A 142 -22.01 1.36 -1.27
C LYS A 142 -21.72 0.41 -2.42
N THR A 143 -22.23 0.75 -3.60
CA THR A 143 -21.94 0.09 -4.87
C THR A 143 -21.78 1.14 -5.95
N ALA A 144 -21.00 0.83 -6.98
CA ALA A 144 -20.98 1.60 -8.23
C ALA A 144 -21.51 0.71 -9.36
N LYS A 145 -21.70 1.29 -10.55
CA LYS A 145 -22.06 0.54 -11.76
C LYS A 145 -20.87 0.39 -12.72
N GLU A 146 -19.84 1.20 -12.54
CA GLU A 146 -18.75 1.38 -13.48
C GLU A 146 -17.40 1.23 -12.78
N PHE A 147 -16.41 0.79 -13.55
CA PHE A 147 -15.00 0.90 -13.16
C PHE A 147 -14.55 2.32 -13.48
N LEU A 148 -13.95 3.00 -12.50
CA LEU A 148 -13.45 4.36 -12.67
C LEU A 148 -12.26 4.43 -13.63
N PHE A 149 -11.47 3.35 -13.68
CA PHE A 149 -10.33 3.20 -14.57
C PHE A 149 -10.55 1.94 -15.44
N THR A 150 -10.98 2.16 -16.69
CA THR A 150 -11.38 1.10 -17.64
C THR A 150 -10.25 0.60 -18.51
N ASP A 151 -9.22 1.42 -18.72
CA ASP A 151 -8.01 0.97 -19.39
C ASP A 151 -7.33 -0.06 -18.49
N ARG A 152 -6.88 -1.18 -19.07
CA ARG A 152 -6.02 -2.15 -18.36
C ARG A 152 -5.00 -1.33 -17.61
N ILE A 153 -4.87 -1.55 -16.30
CA ILE A 153 -3.88 -0.90 -15.43
C ILE A 153 -2.55 -0.93 -16.18
N ALA A 154 -2.28 0.15 -16.91
CA ALA A 154 -1.10 0.22 -17.73
C ALA A 154 -0.03 0.47 -16.71
N TYR A 155 0.88 -0.49 -16.57
CA TYR A 155 2.16 -0.22 -15.95
C TYR A 155 2.81 0.88 -16.80
N SER A 156 2.49 2.14 -16.54
CA SER A 156 3.37 3.25 -16.89
C SER A 156 4.61 3.00 -16.06
N MET A 157 5.59 2.36 -16.70
CA MET A 157 6.87 2.01 -16.12
C MET A 157 7.42 3.24 -15.41
N MET A 158 7.74 3.00 -14.15
CA MET A 158 8.60 3.82 -13.30
C MET A 158 9.94 4.07 -13.98
#